data_AF-A0A662GIT2-F1
#
_entry.id   AF-A0A662GIT2-F1
#
_cell.length_a   1.000
_cell.length_b   1.000
_cell.length_c   1.000
_cell.angle_alpha   90.00
_cell.angle_beta   90.00
_cell.angle_gamma   90.00
#
_symmetry.space_group_name_H-M   'P 1'
#
loop_
_entity.id
_entity.type
_entity.pdbx_description
1 polymer ?
#
loop_
_entity_poly.entity_id
_entity_poly.type
_entity_poly.pdbx_seq_one_letter_code
_entity_poly.pdbx_strand_id
1 'polypeptide(L)'
;MEELSKIEKFLLAYIWHEFLGKVYFTSSEKPEIYLANTIASELIPEKELRKRRQLAELIAKAITKLTEYWMIQVSGYEISLTSYGQSLVQGISKEEYKKLKEEISTGKFK
;
A
#
# COMPACT_ATOMS: atom_id res chain seq x y z
N MET A 1 -12.04 2.41 16.88
CA MET A 1 -10.92 2.17 15.95
C MET A 1 -11.16 3.07 14.75
N GLU A 2 -10.18 3.86 14.33
CA GLU A 2 -10.30 4.59 13.06
C GLU A 2 -10.53 3.59 11.92
N GLU A 3 -11.52 3.86 11.09
CA GLU A 3 -11.78 3.05 9.93
C GLU A 3 -10.66 3.24 8.90
N LEU A 4 -9.99 2.14 8.53
CA LEU A 4 -8.95 2.19 7.50
C LEU A 4 -9.57 2.61 6.16
N SER A 5 -8.93 3.56 5.49
CA SER A 5 -9.30 3.95 4.14
C SER A 5 -9.08 2.80 3.15
N LYS A 6 -9.70 2.88 1.97
CA LYS A 6 -9.51 1.89 0.90
C LYS A 6 -8.04 1.67 0.56
N ILE A 7 -7.25 2.74 0.49
CA ILE A 7 -5.82 2.69 0.16
C ILE A 7 -5.02 2.06 1.31
N GLU A 8 -5.34 2.38 2.56
CA GLU A 8 -4.71 1.79 3.74
C GLU A 8 -4.99 0.27 3.82
N LYS A 9 -6.25 -0.14 3.65
CA LYS A 9 -6.65 -1.56 3.59
C LYS A 9 -5.92 -2.29 2.46
N PHE A 10 -5.89 -1.67 1.28
CA PHE A 10 -5.19 -2.22 0.13
C PHE A 10 -3.70 -2.41 0.40
N LEU A 11 -3.00 -1.43 1.01
CA LEU A 11 -1.57 -1.53 1.26
C LEU A 11 -1.22 -2.65 2.24
N LEU A 12 -1.95 -2.77 3.35
CA LEU A 12 -1.74 -3.86 4.30
C LEU A 12 -1.93 -5.22 3.60
N ALA A 13 -3.02 -5.35 2.83
CA ALA A 13 -3.34 -6.55 2.09
C ALA A 13 -2.31 -6.85 0.98
N TYR A 14 -1.81 -5.84 0.29
CA TYR A 14 -0.77 -5.95 -0.74
C TYR A 14 0.53 -6.51 -0.16
N ILE A 15 1.01 -5.93 0.95
CA ILE A 15 2.22 -6.40 1.63
C ILE A 15 2.05 -7.84 2.11
N TRP A 16 0.86 -8.20 2.62
CA TRP A 16 0.58 -9.55 3.09
C TRP A 16 0.48 -10.59 1.96
N HIS A 17 -0.39 -10.36 0.98
CA HIS A 17 -0.75 -11.37 -0.03
C HIS A 17 0.29 -11.50 -1.14
N GLU A 18 0.99 -10.43 -1.50
CA GLU A 18 2.00 -10.44 -2.57
C GLU A 18 3.41 -10.71 -2.02
N PHE A 19 3.69 -10.32 -0.76
CA PHE A 19 5.05 -10.37 -0.20
C PHE A 19 5.16 -11.04 1.18
N LEU A 20 4.12 -11.76 1.62
CA LEU A 20 4.11 -12.49 2.89
C LEU A 20 4.47 -11.61 4.10
N GLY A 21 4.06 -10.34 4.04
CA GLY A 21 4.22 -9.38 5.13
C GLY A 21 5.47 -8.51 5.04
N LYS A 22 6.35 -8.68 4.03
CA LYS A 22 7.62 -7.91 3.93
C LYS A 22 8.02 -7.57 2.50
N VAL A 23 8.21 -6.29 2.21
CA VAL A 23 8.72 -5.78 0.93
C VAL A 23 10.15 -5.29 1.11
N TYR A 24 11.06 -5.82 0.31
CA TYR A 24 12.44 -5.32 0.19
C TYR A 24 12.56 -4.46 -1.06
N PHE A 25 13.20 -3.30 -0.94
CA PHE A 25 13.39 -2.37 -2.06
C PHE A 25 14.76 -1.70 -1.99
N THR A 26 15.26 -1.21 -3.11
CA THR A 26 16.51 -0.44 -3.16
C THR A 26 16.24 0.88 -3.85
N SER A 27 16.45 1.99 -3.12
CA SER A 27 16.23 3.34 -3.64
C SER A 27 17.10 4.35 -2.89
N SER A 28 17.45 5.43 -3.59
CA SER A 28 18.01 6.65 -2.99
C SER A 28 16.93 7.64 -2.57
N GLU A 29 15.67 7.42 -2.95
CA GLU A 29 14.53 8.22 -2.55
C GLU A 29 14.01 7.81 -1.16
N LYS A 30 13.10 8.63 -0.59
CA LYS A 30 12.39 8.21 0.62
C LYS A 30 11.54 6.96 0.33
N PRO A 31 11.53 5.96 1.22
CA PRO A 31 10.76 4.71 1.06
C PRO A 31 9.32 4.91 0.62
N GLU A 32 8.60 5.84 1.24
CA GLU A 32 7.20 6.13 0.96
C GLU A 32 6.97 6.65 -0.46
N ILE A 33 7.91 7.43 -1.01
CA ILE A 33 7.83 7.98 -2.37
C ILE A 33 8.11 6.88 -3.38
N TYR A 34 9.20 6.14 -3.17
CA TYR A 34 9.61 5.07 -4.07
C TYR A 34 8.53 3.99 -4.20
N LEU A 35 8.03 3.49 -3.07
CA LEU A 35 7.01 2.44 -3.06
C LEU A 35 5.69 2.96 -3.61
N ALA A 36 5.30 4.20 -3.32
CA ALA A 36 4.11 4.80 -3.90
C ALA A 36 4.16 4.86 -5.43
N ASN A 37 5.28 5.32 -6.00
CA ASN A 37 5.45 5.38 -7.44
C ASN A 37 5.46 3.99 -8.06
N THR A 38 6.15 3.04 -7.43
CA THR A 38 6.24 1.65 -7.89
C THR A 38 4.84 1.02 -7.94
N ILE A 39 4.13 1.00 -6.82
CA ILE A 39 2.79 0.40 -6.72
C ILE A 39 1.80 1.11 -7.65
N ALA A 40 1.82 2.45 -7.73
CA ALA A 40 0.93 3.18 -8.63
C ALA A 40 1.21 2.86 -10.10
N SER A 41 2.48 2.63 -10.47
CA SER A 41 2.86 2.28 -11.84
C SER A 41 2.41 0.88 -12.26
N GLU A 42 2.35 -0.06 -11.31
CA GLU A 42 1.84 -1.42 -11.52
C GLU A 42 0.33 -1.45 -11.76
N LEU A 43 -0.42 -0.58 -11.06
CA LEU A 43 -1.89 -0.59 -11.08
C LEU A 43 -2.48 0.29 -12.18
N ILE A 44 -1.81 1.39 -12.52
CA ILE A 44 -2.34 2.38 -13.45
C ILE A 44 -1.37 2.55 -14.62
N PRO A 45 -1.82 2.38 -15.87
CA PRO A 45 -0.96 2.47 -17.04
C PRO A 45 -0.44 3.88 -17.28
N GLU A 46 0.66 4.00 -18.01
CA GLU A 46 1.36 5.27 -18.20
C GLU A 46 0.50 6.32 -18.93
N LYS A 47 -0.37 5.88 -19.84
CA LYS A 47 -1.34 6.75 -20.53
C LYS A 47 -2.29 7.50 -19.57
N GLU A 48 -2.43 7.05 -18.32
CA GLU A 48 -3.28 7.67 -17.29
C GLU A 48 -2.45 8.38 -16.21
N LEU A 49 -1.40 9.12 -16.61
CA LEU A 49 -0.45 9.82 -15.72
C LEU A 49 -1.12 10.58 -14.56
N ARG A 50 -2.24 11.27 -14.81
CA ARG A 50 -2.95 12.02 -13.76
C ARG A 50 -3.47 11.11 -12.64
N LYS A 51 -4.10 9.98 -12.99
CA LYS A 51 -4.59 9.02 -12.00
C LYS A 51 -3.44 8.32 -11.30
N ARG A 52 -2.36 7.99 -12.03
CA ARG A 52 -1.14 7.40 -11.46
C ARG A 52 -0.51 8.30 -10.40
N ARG A 53 -0.34 9.60 -10.69
CA ARG A 53 0.18 10.59 -9.73
C ARG A 53 -0.72 10.72 -8.50
N GLN A 54 -2.03 10.80 -8.72
CA GLN A 54 -3.00 10.85 -7.61
C GLN A 54 -2.92 9.61 -6.72
N LEU A 55 -2.82 8.42 -7.30
CA LEU A 55 -2.69 7.18 -6.55
C LEU A 55 -1.37 7.14 -5.77
N ALA A 56 -0.26 7.55 -6.38
CA ALA A 56 1.04 7.63 -5.70
C ALA A 56 0.97 8.57 -4.48
N GLU A 57 0.37 9.76 -4.62
CA GLU A 57 0.18 10.68 -3.49
C GLU A 57 -0.63 10.06 -2.35
N LEU A 58 -1.70 9.31 -2.68
CA LEU A 58 -2.52 8.63 -1.69
C LEU A 58 -1.78 7.48 -1.00
N ILE A 59 -1.00 6.69 -1.76
CA ILE A 59 -0.20 5.60 -1.22
C ILE A 59 0.89 6.15 -0.30
N ALA A 60 1.61 7.20 -0.71
CA ALA A 60 2.65 7.79 0.13
C ALA A 60 2.09 8.26 1.47
N LYS A 61 0.95 8.97 1.45
CA LYS A 61 0.24 9.39 2.67
C LYS A 61 -0.19 8.19 3.51
N ALA A 62 -0.70 7.13 2.89
CA ALA A 62 -1.10 5.94 3.61
C ALA A 62 0.09 5.19 4.23
N ILE A 63 1.25 5.13 3.56
CA ILE A 63 2.48 4.56 4.14
C ILE A 63 2.90 5.34 5.38
N THR A 64 2.95 6.68 5.30
CA THR A 64 3.28 7.53 6.45
C THR A 64 2.31 7.27 7.61
N LYS A 65 1.01 7.30 7.32
CA LYS A 65 -0.04 7.10 8.32
C LYS A 65 0.01 5.71 8.96
N LEU A 66 0.12 4.65 8.16
CA LEU A 66 0.23 3.27 8.67
C LEU A 66 1.50 3.07 9.51
N THR A 67 2.57 3.82 9.24
CA THR A 67 3.79 3.81 10.05
C THR A 67 3.55 4.52 11.39
N GLU A 68 2.92 5.69 11.38
CA GLU A 68 2.56 6.46 12.59
C GLU A 68 1.63 5.66 13.52
N TYR A 69 0.68 4.90 12.96
CA TYR A 69 -0.20 4.01 13.72
C TYR A 69 0.39 2.63 14.03
N TRP A 70 1.69 2.43 13.79
CA TRP A 70 2.39 1.19 14.12
C TRP A 70 1.81 -0.06 13.44
N MET A 71 1.21 0.07 12.27
CA MET A 71 0.69 -1.04 11.48
C MET A 71 1.76 -1.60 10.53
N ILE A 72 2.63 -0.72 10.03
CA ILE A 72 3.81 -1.09 9.26
C ILE A 72 5.05 -0.47 9.89
N GLN A 73 6.20 -1.05 9.59
CA GLN A 73 7.51 -0.52 9.95
C GLN A 73 8.32 -0.30 8.68
N VAL A 74 8.97 0.86 8.60
CA VAL A 74 9.98 1.17 7.58
C VAL A 74 11.34 1.08 8.24
N SER A 75 12.22 0.21 7.73
CA SER A 75 13.59 0.08 8.24
C SER A 75 14.59 -0.03 7.09
N GLY A 76 15.29 1.06 6.80
CA GLY A 76 16.22 1.15 5.67
C GLY A 76 15.54 0.80 4.34
N TYR A 77 15.78 -0.41 3.88
CA TYR A 77 15.36 -0.98 2.60
C TYR A 77 14.22 -2.00 2.73
N GLU A 78 13.55 -2.05 3.89
CA GLU A 78 12.44 -2.95 4.18
C GLU A 78 11.20 -2.16 4.60
N ILE A 79 10.04 -2.52 4.05
CA ILE A 79 8.74 -2.30 4.69
C ILE A 79 8.19 -3.64 5.17
N SER A 80 7.75 -3.72 6.42
CA SER A 80 7.11 -4.93 6.94
C SER A 80 5.89 -4.63 7.80
N LEU A 81 4.97 -5.57 7.84
CA LEU A 81 3.85 -5.52 8.77
C LEU A 81 4.35 -5.77 10.19
N THR A 82 3.96 -4.91 11.13
CA THR A 82 4.13 -5.17 12.56
C THR A 82 3.17 -6.28 13.00
N SER A 83 3.32 -6.79 14.23
CA SER A 83 2.35 -7.73 14.80
C SER A 83 0.92 -7.16 14.80
N TYR A 84 0.77 -5.85 14.98
CA TYR A 84 -0.52 -5.18 14.92
C TYR A 84 -1.07 -5.17 13.48
N GLY A 85 -0.26 -4.76 12.49
CA GLY A 85 -0.67 -4.81 11.07
C GLY A 85 -1.04 -6.21 10.59
N GLN A 86 -0.31 -7.24 11.04
CA GLN A 86 -0.62 -8.63 10.74
C GLN A 86 -1.99 -9.04 11.31
N SER A 87 -2.32 -8.63 12.55
CA SER A 87 -3.64 -8.92 13.13
C SER A 87 -4.80 -8.28 12.35
N LEU A 88 -4.57 -7.09 11.78
CA LEU A 88 -5.57 -6.39 10.97
C LEU A 88 -5.77 -7.04 9.60
N VAL A 89 -4.68 -7.45 8.94
CA VAL A 89 -4.74 -8.02 7.59
C VAL A 89 -5.25 -9.45 7.56
N GLN A 90 -5.17 -10.20 8.67
CA GLN A 90 -5.78 -11.53 8.79
C GLN A 90 -7.29 -11.52 8.53
N GLY A 91 -7.96 -10.39 8.74
CA GLY A 91 -9.37 -10.20 8.40
C GLY A 91 -9.65 -9.94 6.91
N ILE A 92 -8.61 -9.71 6.09
CA ILE A 92 -8.76 -9.36 4.67
C ILE A 92 -8.44 -10.59 3.82
N SER A 93 -9.48 -11.20 3.26
CA SER A 93 -9.33 -12.38 2.40
C SER A 93 -8.58 -12.06 1.10
N LYS A 94 -8.11 -13.10 0.41
CA LYS A 94 -7.46 -12.95 -0.90
C LYS A 94 -8.44 -12.39 -1.94
N GLU A 95 -9.71 -12.75 -1.84
CA GLU A 95 -10.79 -12.26 -2.69
C GLU A 95 -11.05 -10.77 -2.46
N GLU A 96 -11.10 -10.35 -1.19
CA GLU A 96 -11.27 -8.93 -0.85
C GLU A 96 -10.08 -8.10 -1.32
N TYR A 97 -8.85 -8.61 -1.14
CA TYR A 97 -7.65 -8.00 -1.71
C TYR A 97 -7.75 -7.80 -3.23
N LYS A 98 -8.15 -8.84 -3.98
CA LYS A 98 -8.31 -8.75 -5.44
C LYS A 98 -9.33 -7.69 -5.82
N LYS A 99 -10.45 -7.61 -5.11
CA LYS A 99 -11.48 -6.59 -5.34
C LYS A 99 -10.95 -5.18 -5.10
N LEU A 100 -10.22 -4.97 -4.00
CA LEU A 100 -9.55 -3.69 -3.71
C LEU A 100 -8.58 -3.30 -4.83
N LYS A 101 -7.75 -4.26 -5.28
CA LYS A 101 -6.78 -4.05 -6.37
C LYS A 101 -7.49 -3.63 -7.66
N GLU A 102 -8.58 -4.31 -8.04
CA GLU A 102 -9.35 -3.99 -9.24
C GLU A 102 -10.01 -2.61 -9.16
N GLU A 103 -10.66 -2.28 -8.04
CA GLU A 103 -11.28 -0.97 -7.83
C GLU A 103 -10.24 0.16 -7.93
N ILE A 104 -9.09 0.01 -7.29
CA ILE A 104 -8.01 1.01 -7.33
C ILE A 104 -7.43 1.12 -8.74
N SER A 105 -7.24 0.01 -9.45
CA SER A 105 -6.71 0.00 -10.83
C SER A 105 -7.63 0.75 -11.80
N THR A 106 -8.93 0.77 -11.54
CA THR A 106 -9.91 1.54 -12.34
C THR A 106 -10.02 3.02 -11.92
N GLY A 107 -9.32 3.43 -10.86
CA GLY A 107 -9.31 4.81 -10.35
C GLY A 107 -10.29 5.09 -9.21
N LYS A 108 -10.91 4.05 -8.62
CA LYS A 108 -11.84 4.20 -7.48
C LYS A 108 -11.05 4.17 -6.17
N PHE A 109 -10.47 5.31 -5.79
CA PHE A 109 -9.60 5.42 -4.60
C PHE A 109 -10.32 5.67 -3.27
N LYS A 110 -11.61 6.01 -3.32
CA LYS A 110 -12.48 6.18 -2.15
C LYS A 110 -13.40 4.98 -2.02
#